data_AF-A0A4Y6GK89-F1
#
_entry.id   AF-A0A4Y6GK89-F1
#
_cell.length_a   1.000
_cell.length_b   1.000
_cell.length_c   1.000
_cell.angle_alpha   90.00
_cell.angle_beta   90.00
_cell.angle_gamma   90.00
#
_symmetry.space_group_name_H-M   'P 1'
#
loop_
_entity.id
_entity.type
_entity.pdbx_description
1 polymer ?
#
loop_
_entity_poly.entity_id
_entity_poly.type
_entity_poly.pdbx_seq_one_letter_code
_entity_poly.pdbx_strand_id
1 'polypeptide(L)'
;LPSVQGALEAAVQATCGVPTRVHGSGRTDAGVHATGQVAHCDIAKDFRPDKLRDALNAHLRPNPVAVLEAEIVSDTFEARFSARKRHYRYRIVNRRSNLALEVGRVWRVPQRLDSDAMHAAAQRLIGRHDFTTFRDTECQAKSPEKTLDQLDVVRDGDAVTIVTSARS
;
A
#
# COMPACT_ATOMS: atom_id res chain seq x y z
N LEU A 1 17.64 5.81 5.69
CA LEU A 1 16.40 6.32 6.32
C LEU A 1 15.59 5.12 6.83
N PRO A 2 14.82 5.26 7.93
CA PRO A 2 13.89 4.22 8.38
C PRO A 2 12.91 3.83 7.27
N SER A 3 12.60 2.54 7.15
CA SER A 3 11.63 2.03 6.19
C SER A 3 10.86 0.84 6.77
N VAL A 4 9.65 0.59 6.24
CA VAL A 4 8.84 -0.57 6.64
C VAL A 4 9.57 -1.89 6.34
N GLN A 5 10.21 -1.99 5.18
CA GLN A 5 11.01 -3.17 4.82
C GLN A 5 12.15 -3.39 5.80
N GLY A 6 12.94 -2.35 6.12
CA GLY A 6 14.04 -2.48 7.07
C GLY A 6 13.58 -2.88 8.48
N ALA A 7 12.41 -2.39 8.93
CA ALA A 7 11.82 -2.82 10.20
C ALA A 7 11.41 -4.30 10.18
N LEU A 8 10.83 -4.78 9.08
CA LEU A 8 10.50 -6.19 8.90
C LEU A 8 11.75 -7.08 8.85
N GLU A 9 12.76 -6.71 8.09
CA GLU A 9 14.03 -7.44 7.98
C GLU A 9 14.74 -7.54 9.34
N ALA A 10 14.76 -6.45 10.12
CA ALA A 10 15.30 -6.46 11.48
C ALA A 10 14.50 -7.39 12.42
N ALA A 11 13.17 -7.40 12.32
CA ALA A 11 12.32 -8.30 13.12
C ALA A 11 12.54 -9.78 12.75
N VAL A 12 12.68 -10.09 11.45
CA VAL A 12 12.99 -11.44 10.97
C VAL A 12 14.37 -11.87 11.48
N GLN A 13 15.38 -10.99 11.38
CA GLN A 13 16.71 -11.27 11.90
C GLN A 13 16.71 -11.53 13.41
N ALA A 14 15.98 -10.73 14.19
CA ALA A 14 15.88 -10.93 15.63
C ALA A 14 15.18 -12.26 15.99
N THR A 15 14.23 -12.70 15.16
CA THR A 15 13.45 -13.93 15.37
C THR A 15 14.21 -15.20 14.91
N CYS A 16 14.96 -15.11 13.81
CA CYS A 16 15.60 -16.24 13.14
C CYS A 16 17.12 -16.32 13.35
N GLY A 17 17.75 -15.24 13.84
CA GLY A 17 19.19 -15.14 14.08
C GLY A 17 20.03 -14.84 12.83
N VAL A 18 19.42 -14.75 11.66
CA VAL A 18 20.11 -14.51 10.38
C VAL A 18 19.45 -13.35 9.62
N PRO A 19 20.23 -12.48 8.95
CA PRO A 19 19.65 -11.46 8.06
C PRO A 19 18.91 -12.13 6.90
N THR A 20 17.64 -11.80 6.75
CA THR A 20 16.79 -12.31 5.66
C THR A 20 16.14 -11.13 4.96
N ARG A 21 16.22 -11.13 3.62
CA ARG A 21 15.59 -10.11 2.79
C ARG A 21 14.07 -10.29 2.75
N VAL A 22 13.33 -9.20 2.86
CA VAL A 22 11.87 -9.19 2.76
C VAL A 22 11.45 -8.58 1.42
N HIS A 23 10.57 -9.28 0.72
CA HIS A 23 10.13 -8.92 -0.62
C HIS A 23 8.65 -8.53 -0.60
N GLY A 24 8.36 -7.23 -0.76
CA GLY A 24 7.00 -6.70 -0.77
C GLY A 24 6.29 -6.77 -2.13
N SER A 25 4.97 -6.88 -2.11
CA SER A 25 4.12 -6.96 -3.30
C SER A 25 4.07 -5.68 -4.13
N GLY A 26 4.38 -4.54 -3.50
CA GLY A 26 4.52 -3.24 -4.14
C GLY A 26 5.33 -2.30 -3.26
N ARG A 27 5.91 -1.26 -3.87
CA ARG A 27 6.59 -0.19 -3.13
C ARG A 27 5.61 0.93 -2.84
N THR A 28 5.62 1.43 -1.61
CA THR A 28 4.91 2.65 -1.21
C THR A 28 5.92 3.76 -0.96
N ASP A 29 5.62 4.98 -1.40
CA ASP A 29 6.50 6.13 -1.17
C ASP A 29 6.38 6.64 0.27
N ALA A 30 7.29 7.55 0.65
CA ALA A 30 7.32 8.09 2.02
C ALA A 30 5.98 8.76 2.39
N GLY A 31 5.45 8.42 3.56
CA GLY A 31 4.16 8.93 4.05
C GLY A 31 2.92 8.20 3.53
N VAL A 32 3.07 7.26 2.60
CA VAL A 32 1.96 6.41 2.14
C VAL A 32 1.73 5.27 3.13
N HIS A 33 0.44 5.01 3.42
CA HIS A 33 0.01 3.95 4.33
C HIS A 33 -0.32 2.68 3.55
N ALA A 34 -0.30 1.53 4.22
CA ALA A 34 -0.79 0.27 3.68
C ALA A 34 -1.60 -0.49 4.73
N THR A 35 -2.78 -0.99 4.33
CA THR A 35 -3.63 -1.86 5.17
C THR A 35 -3.63 -3.31 4.70
N GLY A 36 -3.05 -3.59 3.53
CA GLY A 36 -3.01 -4.91 2.89
C GLY A 36 -1.74 -5.13 2.09
N GLN A 37 -0.60 -4.63 2.59
CA GLN A 37 0.70 -4.94 2.01
C GLN A 37 1.02 -6.42 2.27
N VAL A 38 1.33 -7.15 1.20
CA VAL A 38 1.80 -8.53 1.27
C VAL A 38 3.32 -8.54 1.10
N ALA A 39 4.01 -9.37 1.85
CA ALA A 39 5.44 -9.60 1.68
C ALA A 39 5.76 -11.08 1.91
N HIS A 40 6.90 -11.53 1.38
CA HIS A 40 7.44 -12.86 1.66
C HIS A 40 8.93 -12.79 2.00
N CYS A 41 9.41 -13.84 2.65
CA CYS A 41 10.81 -14.07 2.94
C CYS A 41 11.04 -15.56 3.18
N ASP A 42 12.24 -16.03 2.87
CA ASP A 42 12.63 -17.43 3.09
C ASP A 42 13.38 -17.56 4.41
N ILE A 43 12.89 -18.46 5.27
CA ILE A 43 13.50 -18.73 6.57
C ILE A 43 13.73 -20.24 6.74
N ALA A 44 14.88 -20.63 7.30
CA ALA A 44 15.22 -22.03 7.49
C ALA A 44 14.55 -22.65 8.73
N LYS A 45 14.20 -21.81 9.72
CA LYS A 45 13.57 -22.26 10.97
C LYS A 45 12.09 -22.48 10.73
N ASP A 46 11.61 -23.66 11.11
CA ASP A 46 10.20 -23.98 11.05
C ASP A 46 9.42 -23.24 12.15
N PHE A 47 8.31 -22.62 11.75
CA PHE A 47 7.41 -21.91 12.63
C PHE A 47 5.98 -22.23 12.26
N ARG A 48 5.15 -22.44 13.29
CA ARG A 48 3.70 -22.29 13.11
C ARG A 48 3.41 -20.84 12.69
N PRO A 49 2.58 -20.58 11.66
CA PRO A 49 2.47 -19.23 11.09
C PRO A 49 2.03 -18.14 12.09
N ASP A 50 1.09 -18.44 12.97
CA ASP A 50 0.66 -17.53 14.04
C ASP A 50 1.80 -17.20 15.03
N LYS A 51 2.67 -18.17 15.33
CA LYS A 51 3.85 -17.95 16.19
C LYS A 51 4.89 -17.07 15.52
N LEU A 52 5.11 -17.22 14.21
CA LEU A 52 5.95 -16.31 13.45
C LEU A 52 5.39 -14.89 13.48
N ARG A 53 4.10 -14.72 13.17
CA ARG A 53 3.40 -13.43 13.25
C ARG A 53 3.60 -12.75 14.61
N ASP A 54 3.33 -13.48 15.69
CA ASP A 54 3.42 -12.92 17.05
C ASP A 54 4.86 -12.55 17.44
N ALA A 55 5.85 -13.36 17.04
CA ALA A 55 7.26 -13.08 17.26
C ALA A 55 7.72 -11.83 16.49
N LEU A 56 7.36 -11.72 15.21
CA LEU A 56 7.65 -10.53 14.41
C LEU A 56 7.01 -9.29 15.05
N ASN A 57 5.74 -9.36 15.42
CA ASN A 57 5.05 -8.26 16.09
C ASN A 57 5.69 -7.85 17.42
N ALA A 58 6.26 -8.78 18.19
CA ALA A 58 6.99 -8.45 19.41
C ALA A 58 8.19 -7.54 19.14
N HIS A 59 8.93 -7.77 18.05
CA HIS A 59 10.05 -6.93 17.63
C HIS A 59 9.62 -5.66 16.90
N LEU A 60 8.43 -5.66 16.28
CA LEU A 60 7.91 -4.50 15.53
C LEU A 60 7.27 -3.43 16.41
N ARG A 61 6.94 -3.69 17.68
CA ARG A 61 6.26 -2.74 18.59
C ARG A 61 6.81 -1.29 18.60
N PRO A 62 8.12 -1.05 18.48
CA PRO A 62 8.66 0.32 18.42
C PRO A 62 8.28 1.07 17.13
N ASN A 63 7.83 0.37 16.10
CA ASN A 63 7.51 0.88 14.78
C ASN A 63 5.99 0.88 14.55
N PRO A 64 5.45 1.79 13.73
CA PRO A 64 4.04 1.78 13.33
C PRO A 64 3.78 0.73 12.24
N VAL A 65 4.20 -0.52 12.47
CA VAL A 65 4.11 -1.65 11.55
C VAL A 65 3.58 -2.85 12.32
N ALA A 66 2.61 -3.56 11.73
CA ALA A 66 2.05 -4.78 12.31
C ALA A 66 1.90 -5.85 11.23
N VAL A 67 2.28 -7.08 11.57
CA VAL A 67 1.97 -8.28 10.78
C VAL A 67 0.61 -8.79 11.23
N LEU A 68 -0.37 -8.76 10.33
CA LEU A 68 -1.74 -9.17 10.64
C LEU A 68 -1.91 -10.69 10.55
N GLU A 69 -1.23 -11.32 9.58
CA GLU A 69 -1.33 -12.73 9.24
C GLU A 69 0.00 -13.21 8.67
N ALA A 70 0.26 -14.52 8.81
CA ALA A 70 1.36 -15.21 8.17
C ALA A 70 0.87 -16.58 7.70
N GLU A 71 1.44 -17.08 6.60
CA GLU A 71 1.08 -18.36 5.98
C GLU A 71 2.35 -18.99 5.38
N ILE A 72 2.41 -20.33 5.37
CA ILE A 72 3.44 -21.07 4.62
C ILE A 72 2.95 -21.19 3.18
N VAL A 73 3.78 -20.75 2.24
CA VAL A 73 3.46 -20.71 0.81
C VAL A 73 4.36 -21.67 0.02
N SER A 74 3.99 -21.92 -1.24
CA SER A 74 4.84 -22.66 -2.19
C SER A 74 6.16 -21.94 -2.45
N ASP A 75 7.24 -22.69 -2.68
CA ASP A 75 8.56 -22.18 -3.10
C ASP A 75 8.53 -21.34 -4.39
N THR A 76 7.45 -21.44 -5.15
CA THR A 76 7.22 -20.65 -6.39
C THR A 76 6.52 -19.31 -6.13
N PHE A 77 6.11 -19.02 -4.91
CA PHE A 77 5.43 -17.77 -4.58
C PHE A 77 6.42 -16.60 -4.54
N GLU A 78 6.08 -15.50 -5.21
CA GLU A 78 6.83 -14.26 -5.10
C GLU A 78 5.83 -13.12 -4.96
N ALA A 79 5.85 -12.41 -3.82
CA ALA A 79 4.79 -11.46 -3.45
C ALA A 79 4.50 -10.40 -4.52
N ARG A 80 5.50 -9.94 -5.28
CA ARG A 80 5.34 -8.93 -6.33
C ARG A 80 4.79 -9.52 -7.63
N PHE A 81 5.26 -10.69 -8.04
CA PHE A 81 4.89 -11.31 -9.32
C PHE A 81 3.62 -12.16 -9.23
N SER A 82 3.35 -12.76 -8.06
CA SER A 82 2.12 -13.49 -7.78
C SER A 82 0.91 -12.56 -7.56
N ALA A 83 1.14 -11.28 -7.22
CA ALA A 83 0.09 -10.29 -7.08
C ALA A 83 -0.64 -10.02 -8.41
N ARG A 84 -1.95 -10.27 -8.43
CA ARG A 84 -2.81 -10.10 -9.63
C ARG A 84 -3.26 -8.66 -9.84
N LYS A 85 -3.59 -7.96 -8.75
CA LYS A 85 -4.02 -6.57 -8.73
C LYS A 85 -3.52 -5.88 -7.47
N ARG A 86 -3.41 -4.56 -7.54
CA ARG A 86 -3.24 -3.67 -6.39
C ARG A 86 -4.46 -2.77 -6.30
N HIS A 87 -4.85 -2.46 -5.08
CA HIS A 87 -5.96 -1.57 -4.78
C HIS A 87 -5.46 -0.43 -3.91
N TYR A 88 -5.82 0.80 -4.28
CA TYR A 88 -5.48 1.98 -3.50
C TYR A 88 -6.76 2.74 -3.14
N ARG A 89 -6.72 3.34 -1.95
CA ARG A 89 -7.75 4.23 -1.46
C ARG A 89 -7.10 5.54 -1.06
N TYR A 90 -7.47 6.62 -1.75
CA TYR A 90 -7.09 7.97 -1.37
C TYR A 90 -8.25 8.62 -0.61
N ARG A 91 -7.98 9.17 0.58
CA ARG A 91 -9.00 9.73 1.47
C ARG A 91 -8.82 11.24 1.58
N ILE A 92 -9.88 11.97 1.23
CA ILE A 92 -9.96 13.42 1.35
C ILE A 92 -11.04 13.77 2.37
N VAL A 93 -10.76 14.72 3.26
CA VAL A 93 -11.78 15.39 4.07
C VAL A 93 -11.97 16.79 3.52
N ASN A 94 -13.12 17.01 2.91
CA ASN A 94 -13.44 18.19 2.13
C ASN A 94 -14.24 19.22 2.95
N ARG A 95 -13.57 19.86 3.91
CA ARG A 95 -14.20 20.86 4.79
C ARG A 95 -13.22 21.96 5.23
N ARG A 96 -13.78 23.10 5.66
CA ARG A 96 -12.99 24.25 6.15
C ARG A 96 -12.35 24.02 7.52
N SER A 97 -12.96 23.29 8.43
CA SER A 97 -12.36 23.07 9.76
C SER A 97 -11.13 22.15 9.67
N ASN A 98 -10.13 22.42 10.51
CA ASN A 98 -8.92 21.59 10.59
C ASN A 98 -9.24 20.16 11.05
N LEU A 99 -8.28 19.26 10.80
CA LEU A 99 -8.33 17.89 11.32
C LEU A 99 -7.67 17.87 12.69
N ALA A 100 -8.28 17.19 13.64
CA ALA A 100 -7.68 16.89 14.95
C ALA A 100 -7.23 15.42 15.02
N LEU A 101 -8.12 14.49 14.66
CA LEU A 101 -7.89 13.05 14.79
C LEU A 101 -7.20 12.41 13.57
N GLU A 102 -7.53 12.88 12.37
CA GLU A 102 -7.06 12.26 11.12
C GLU A 102 -5.82 12.94 10.53
N VAL A 103 -5.13 13.78 11.32
CA VAL A 103 -3.88 14.42 10.90
C VAL A 103 -2.88 13.34 10.46
N GLY A 104 -2.28 13.54 9.29
CA GLY A 104 -1.36 12.58 8.69
C GLY A 104 -2.00 11.33 8.08
N ARG A 105 -3.33 11.15 8.16
CA ARG A 105 -4.03 9.96 7.62
C ARG A 105 -4.91 10.26 6.39
N VAL A 106 -5.32 11.51 6.23
CA VAL A 106 -6.20 11.96 5.14
C VAL A 106 -5.74 13.33 4.64
N TRP A 107 -6.09 13.68 3.40
CA TRP A 107 -5.83 15.01 2.86
C TRP A 107 -7.00 15.95 3.14
N ARG A 108 -6.77 17.04 3.87
CA ARG A 108 -7.80 18.08 4.05
C ARG A 108 -7.80 19.04 2.85
N VAL A 109 -8.96 19.21 2.23
CA VAL A 109 -9.17 20.20 1.18
C VAL A 109 -10.29 21.15 1.61
N PRO A 110 -10.00 22.44 1.89
CA PRO A 110 -11.02 23.38 2.37
C PRO A 110 -11.94 23.92 1.27
N GLN A 111 -11.53 23.91 0.01
CA GLN A 111 -12.34 24.30 -1.15
C GLN A 111 -13.29 23.17 -1.51
N ARG A 112 -14.58 23.48 -1.70
CA ARG A 112 -15.59 22.48 -2.06
C ARG A 112 -15.20 21.80 -3.37
N LEU A 113 -15.11 20.48 -3.34
CA LEU A 113 -14.84 19.65 -4.51
C LEU A 113 -16.16 19.21 -5.15
N ASP A 114 -16.22 19.24 -6.46
CA ASP A 114 -17.29 18.60 -7.22
C ASP A 114 -16.94 17.12 -7.44
N SER A 115 -17.42 16.26 -6.55
CA SER A 115 -17.11 14.82 -6.59
C SER A 115 -17.71 14.13 -7.82
N ASP A 116 -18.83 14.63 -8.34
CA ASP A 116 -19.51 14.02 -9.48
C ASP A 116 -18.75 14.37 -10.77
N ALA A 117 -18.30 15.62 -10.90
CA ALA A 117 -17.39 16.02 -11.98
C ALA A 117 -16.05 15.27 -11.91
N MET A 118 -15.48 15.10 -10.71
CA MET A 118 -14.27 14.30 -10.50
C MET A 118 -14.48 12.84 -10.93
N HIS A 119 -15.61 12.22 -10.56
CA HIS A 119 -15.93 10.85 -10.95
C HIS A 119 -16.10 10.72 -12.47
N ALA A 120 -16.84 11.64 -13.10
CA ALA A 120 -17.05 11.66 -14.55
C ALA A 120 -15.72 11.82 -15.32
N ALA A 121 -14.81 12.65 -14.82
CA ALA A 121 -13.46 12.78 -15.38
C ALA A 121 -12.64 11.51 -15.20
N ALA A 122 -12.70 10.89 -14.00
CA ALA A 122 -12.01 9.64 -13.69
C ALA A 122 -12.41 8.49 -14.63
N GLN A 123 -13.67 8.41 -15.05
CA GLN A 123 -14.13 7.34 -15.95
C GLN A 123 -13.41 7.33 -17.31
N ARG A 124 -12.88 8.48 -17.75
CA ARG A 124 -12.11 8.57 -19.00
C ARG A 124 -10.75 7.88 -18.92
N LEU A 125 -10.25 7.59 -17.72
CA LEU A 125 -8.97 6.95 -17.47
C LEU A 125 -9.06 5.43 -17.33
N ILE A 126 -10.27 4.85 -17.34
CA ILE A 126 -10.48 3.41 -17.30
C ILE A 126 -10.02 2.79 -18.62
N GLY A 127 -9.42 1.60 -18.55
CA GLY A 127 -8.85 0.91 -19.71
C GLY A 127 -7.36 1.18 -19.89
N ARG A 128 -6.86 0.95 -21.10
CA ARG A 128 -5.43 1.01 -21.42
C ARG A 128 -5.05 2.40 -21.96
N HIS A 129 -4.15 3.07 -21.26
CA HIS A 129 -3.68 4.42 -21.60
C HIS A 129 -2.19 4.56 -21.37
N ASP A 130 -1.58 5.55 -22.02
CA ASP A 130 -0.26 6.07 -21.67
C ASP A 130 -0.40 7.05 -20.49
N PHE A 131 0.14 6.67 -19.33
CA PHE A 131 0.09 7.48 -18.10
C PHE A 131 1.34 8.35 -17.91
N THR A 132 2.10 8.67 -18.96
CA THR A 132 3.33 9.49 -18.86
C THR A 132 3.10 10.80 -18.09
N THR A 133 1.98 11.50 -18.32
CA THR A 133 1.65 12.76 -17.62
C THR A 133 1.39 12.57 -16.12
N PHE A 134 1.03 11.36 -15.68
CA PHE A 134 0.77 11.03 -14.28
C PHE A 134 1.97 10.37 -13.60
N ARG A 135 3.08 10.24 -14.32
CA ARG A 135 4.27 9.53 -13.85
C ARG A 135 5.25 10.51 -13.21
N ASP A 136 5.77 10.14 -12.05
CA ASP A 136 6.92 10.84 -11.48
C ASP A 136 8.15 10.68 -12.39
N THR A 137 8.99 11.72 -12.46
CA THR A 137 10.26 11.71 -13.18
C THR A 137 11.18 10.58 -12.74
N GLU A 138 11.15 10.17 -11.47
CA GLU A 138 11.97 9.09 -10.91
C GLU A 138 11.35 7.70 -11.08
N CYS A 139 10.20 7.58 -11.76
CA CYS A 139 9.53 6.30 -11.90
C CYS A 139 10.37 5.30 -12.71
N GLN A 140 10.64 4.15 -12.09
CA GLN A 140 11.46 3.07 -12.64
C GLN A 140 10.64 2.05 -13.46
N ALA A 141 9.36 2.33 -13.74
CA ALA A 141 8.54 1.44 -14.55
C ALA A 141 9.03 1.42 -16.01
N LYS A 142 9.14 0.22 -16.58
CA LYS A 142 9.65 0.01 -17.96
C LYS A 142 8.74 0.63 -19.03
N SER A 143 7.43 0.72 -18.77
CA SER A 143 6.46 1.31 -19.69
C SER A 143 5.48 2.21 -18.91
N PRO A 144 5.12 3.38 -19.46
CA PRO A 144 4.06 4.23 -18.93
C PRO A 144 2.66 3.73 -19.34
N GLU A 145 2.56 2.77 -20.27
CA GLU A 145 1.28 2.16 -20.62
C GLU A 145 0.77 1.28 -19.48
N LYS A 146 -0.42 1.60 -18.97
CA LYS A 146 -1.07 0.86 -17.89
C LYS A 146 -2.53 0.61 -18.24
N THR A 147 -3.11 -0.40 -17.62
CA THR A 147 -4.55 -0.67 -17.67
C THR A 147 -5.15 -0.43 -16.30
N LEU A 148 -6.09 0.51 -16.23
CA LEU A 148 -6.83 0.84 -15.03
C LEU A 148 -8.18 0.11 -15.07
N ASP A 149 -8.42 -0.74 -14.08
CA ASP A 149 -9.66 -1.54 -14.00
C ASP A 149 -10.77 -0.79 -13.27
N GLN A 150 -10.41 0.08 -12.33
CA GLN A 150 -11.33 0.85 -11.49
C GLN A 150 -10.74 2.21 -11.12
N LEU A 151 -11.58 3.24 -11.13
CA LEU A 151 -11.28 4.57 -10.62
C LEU A 151 -12.59 5.27 -10.23
N ASP A 152 -13.01 5.07 -9.00
CA ASP A 152 -14.25 5.62 -8.47
C ASP A 152 -13.96 6.80 -7.55
N VAL A 153 -14.84 7.80 -7.56
CA VAL A 153 -14.81 8.93 -6.64
C VAL A 153 -16.16 8.96 -5.94
N VAL A 154 -16.15 8.78 -4.63
CA VAL A 154 -17.36 8.64 -3.83
C VAL A 154 -17.35 9.69 -2.73
N ARG A 155 -18.48 10.41 -2.58
CA ARG A 155 -18.69 11.35 -1.50
C ARG A 155 -19.63 10.78 -0.45
N ASP A 156 -19.25 10.94 0.82
CA ASP A 156 -20.10 10.70 1.99
C ASP A 156 -19.93 11.86 2.97
N GLY A 157 -20.91 12.77 2.98
CA GLY A 157 -20.79 14.06 3.68
C GLY A 157 -19.54 14.84 3.26
N ASP A 158 -18.68 15.11 4.23
CA ASP A 158 -17.40 15.80 4.02
C ASP A 158 -16.32 14.87 3.46
N ALA A 159 -16.48 13.54 3.52
CA ALA A 159 -15.49 12.61 3.02
C ALA A 159 -15.59 12.47 1.50
N VAL A 160 -14.47 12.55 0.80
CA VAL A 160 -14.33 12.17 -0.61
C VAL A 160 -13.28 11.07 -0.69
N THR A 161 -13.67 9.91 -1.20
CA THR A 161 -12.81 8.74 -1.32
C THR A 161 -12.58 8.42 -2.78
N ILE A 162 -11.32 8.30 -3.19
CA ILE A 162 -10.94 7.81 -4.50
C ILE A 162 -10.48 6.37 -4.35
N VAL A 163 -11.12 5.45 -5.07
CA VAL A 163 -10.78 4.02 -5.07
C VAL A 163 -10.27 3.64 -6.43
N THR A 164 -9.11 2.98 -6.48
CA THR A 164 -8.55 2.52 -7.75
C THR A 164 -8.04 1.09 -7.66
N SER A 165 -8.15 0.38 -8.79
CA SER A 165 -7.62 -0.95 -8.97
C SER A 165 -6.93 -1.06 -10.33
N ALA A 166 -5.74 -1.64 -10.33
CA ALA A 166 -4.99 -1.94 -11.53
C ALA A 166 -4.10 -3.16 -11.29
N ARG A 167 -3.63 -3.79 -12.36
CA ARG A 167 -2.63 -4.86 -12.28
C ARG A 167 -1.31 -4.35 -11.68
N SER A 168 -0.84 -3.17 -12.09
CA SER A 168 0.49 -2.62 -11.75
C SER A 168 0.60 -1.15 -12.07
#